data_AF-A0A970YFP3-F1
#
_entry.id   AF-A0A970YFP3-F1
#
_cell.length_a   1.000
_cell.length_b   1.000
_cell.length_c   1.000
_cell.angle_alpha   90.00
_cell.angle_beta   90.00
_cell.angle_gamma   90.00
#
_symmetry.space_group_name_H-M   'P 1'
#
loop_
_entity.id
_entity.type
_entity.pdbx_description
1 polymer ?
#
loop_
_entity_poly.entity_id
_entity_poly.type
_entity_poly.pdbx_seq_one_letter_code
_entity_poly.pdbx_strand_id
1 'polypeptide(L)'
;MKVLSNEPLIRRRSRRAQIANLAGLLVLGAGLVISLTKPEWAIYTLGLLVIGVIASQYGIVQAFRYARKPRPDEELASALKGLDDRFRLYNFVMPADHVLLTPRGLYTVVLKSVDGKVVCEGKTCKQERKFSLGRLLRLFSPESLGNPLREAQWEAEALTKWLAEKAPEATTGVEGAVVFLSPKVDLEARNPDALTVRAKALKDALRKTEKPALGAEEHRRLVRLFDETAAAQAK
;
A
#
# COMPACT_ATOMS: atom_id res chain seq x y z
N MET A 1 2.03 9.67 18.87
CA MET A 1 2.03 9.70 17.38
C MET A 1 0.65 10.07 16.86
N LYS A 2 0.58 10.97 15.87
CA LYS A 2 -0.66 11.36 15.19
C LYS A 2 -0.81 10.62 13.85
N VAL A 3 -2.03 10.15 13.53
CA VAL A 3 -2.35 9.52 12.24
C VAL A 3 -3.42 10.36 11.55
N LEU A 4 -3.17 10.75 10.30
CA LEU A 4 -4.13 11.47 9.46
C LEU A 4 -4.34 10.67 8.19
N SER A 5 -5.60 10.35 7.87
CA SER A 5 -5.96 9.56 6.70
C SER A 5 -7.03 10.27 5.89
N ASN A 6 -6.93 10.22 4.57
CA ASN A 6 -7.96 10.77 3.68
C ASN A 6 -9.20 9.85 3.65
N GLU A 7 -10.02 9.92 4.70
CA GLU A 7 -11.24 9.10 4.83
C GLU A 7 -12.26 9.32 3.71
N PRO A 8 -12.47 10.53 3.15
CA PRO A 8 -13.34 10.72 1.99
C PRO A 8 -12.87 9.94 0.76
N LEU A 9 -11.56 9.92 0.47
CA LEU A 9 -10.99 9.14 -0.62
C LEU A 9 -11.14 7.64 -0.35
N ILE A 10 -10.81 7.18 0.87
CA ILE A 10 -10.89 5.76 1.21
C ILE A 10 -12.34 5.28 1.11
N ARG A 11 -13.31 6.03 1.64
CA ARG A 11 -14.73 5.70 1.55
C ARG A 11 -15.22 5.62 0.11
N ARG A 12 -14.83 6.60 -0.74
CA ARG A 12 -15.18 6.61 -2.17
C ARG A 12 -14.60 5.39 -2.90
N ARG A 13 -13.32 5.05 -2.67
CA ARG A 13 -12.66 3.89 -3.29
C ARG A 13 -13.21 2.56 -2.77
N SER A 14 -13.50 2.47 -1.47
CA SER A 14 -14.13 1.31 -0.85
C SER A 14 -15.52 1.03 -1.44
N ARG A 15 -16.36 2.07 -1.59
CA ARG A 15 -17.68 1.94 -2.23
C ARG A 15 -17.57 1.49 -3.69
N ARG A 16 -16.63 2.04 -4.46
CA ARG A 16 -16.38 1.59 -5.85
C ARG A 16 -15.95 0.13 -5.91
N ALA A 17 -15.12 -0.32 -4.98
CA ALA A 17 -14.70 -1.72 -4.90
C ALA A 17 -15.89 -2.66 -4.63
N GLN A 18 -16.76 -2.30 -3.70
CA GLN A 18 -17.98 -3.06 -3.39
C GLN A 18 -18.93 -3.12 -4.59
N ILE A 19 -19.14 -2.00 -5.29
CA ILE A 19 -19.96 -1.94 -6.50
C ILE A 19 -19.35 -2.80 -7.61
N ALA A 20 -18.03 -2.70 -7.84
CA ALA A 20 -17.34 -3.51 -8.85
C ALA A 20 -17.45 -5.01 -8.56
N ASN A 21 -17.31 -5.42 -7.30
CA ASN A 21 -17.50 -6.81 -6.89
C ASN A 21 -18.94 -7.28 -7.14
N LEU A 22 -19.94 -6.49 -6.76
CA LEU A 22 -21.35 -6.85 -6.97
C LEU A 22 -21.69 -6.91 -8.46
N ALA A 23 -21.22 -5.94 -9.25
CA ALA A 23 -21.41 -5.92 -10.69
C ALA A 23 -20.74 -7.13 -11.36
N GLY A 24 -19.50 -7.45 -10.97
CA GLY A 24 -18.80 -8.64 -11.44
C GLY A 24 -19.57 -9.92 -11.13
N LEU A 25 -20.09 -10.06 -9.91
CA LEU A 25 -20.91 -11.21 -9.51
C LEU A 25 -22.20 -11.33 -10.32
N LEU A 26 -22.90 -10.22 -10.57
CA LEU A 26 -24.12 -10.21 -11.39
C LEU A 26 -23.83 -10.60 -12.85
N VAL A 27 -22.74 -10.08 -13.43
CA VAL A 27 -22.31 -10.44 -14.80
C VAL A 27 -21.97 -11.93 -14.90
N LEU A 28 -21.24 -12.47 -13.92
CA LEU A 28 -20.92 -13.90 -13.86
C LEU A 28 -22.18 -14.76 -13.72
N GLY A 29 -23.12 -14.35 -12.85
CA GLY A 29 -24.40 -15.05 -12.66
C GLY A 29 -25.27 -15.03 -13.92
N ALA A 30 -25.38 -13.88 -14.59
CA ALA A 30 -26.09 -13.75 -15.86
C ALA A 30 -25.46 -14.61 -16.96
N GLY A 31 -24.12 -14.59 -17.05
CA GLY A 31 -23.36 -15.46 -17.97
C GLY A 31 -23.67 -16.93 -17.72
N LEU A 32 -23.67 -17.38 -16.46
CA LEU A 32 -24.00 -18.77 -16.12
C LEU A 32 -25.44 -19.15 -16.54
N VAL A 33 -26.43 -18.30 -16.26
CA VAL A 33 -27.83 -18.55 -16.62
C VAL A 33 -28.00 -18.64 -18.14
N ILE A 34 -27.38 -17.73 -18.89
CA ILE A 34 -27.41 -17.76 -20.36
C ILE A 34 -26.73 -19.05 -20.87
N SER A 35 -25.61 -19.46 -20.26
CA SER A 35 -24.91 -20.70 -20.63
C SER A 35 -25.80 -21.95 -20.52
N LEU A 36 -26.68 -22.00 -19.52
CA LEU A 36 -27.53 -23.16 -19.25
C LEU A 36 -28.84 -23.12 -20.04
N THR A 37 -29.37 -21.93 -20.34
CA THR A 37 -30.65 -21.76 -21.02
C THR A 37 -30.54 -21.65 -22.53
N LYS A 38 -29.40 -21.15 -23.05
CA LYS A 38 -29.15 -20.91 -24.48
C LYS A 38 -27.75 -21.35 -24.88
N PRO A 39 -27.50 -22.67 -25.02
CA PRO A 39 -26.20 -23.20 -25.41
C PRO A 39 -25.67 -22.64 -26.74
N GLU A 40 -26.56 -22.23 -27.63
CA GLU A 40 -26.25 -21.62 -28.93
C GLU A 40 -25.55 -20.25 -28.81
N TRP A 41 -25.58 -19.61 -27.64
CA TRP A 41 -24.92 -18.32 -27.39
C TRP A 41 -23.55 -18.45 -26.71
N ALA A 42 -22.93 -19.63 -26.78
CA ALA A 42 -21.69 -19.97 -26.08
C ALA A 42 -20.58 -18.89 -26.18
N ILE A 43 -20.40 -18.26 -27.34
CA ILE A 43 -19.36 -17.23 -27.53
C ILE A 43 -19.65 -15.94 -26.74
N TYR A 44 -20.91 -15.53 -26.64
CA TYR A 44 -21.32 -14.36 -25.87
C TYR A 44 -21.20 -14.63 -24.37
N THR A 45 -21.57 -15.84 -23.94
CA THR A 45 -21.38 -16.31 -22.58
C THR A 45 -19.90 -16.30 -22.18
N LEU A 46 -19.02 -16.80 -23.06
CA LEU A 46 -17.58 -16.76 -22.83
C LEU A 46 -17.06 -15.32 -22.66
N GLY A 47 -17.53 -14.39 -23.51
CA GLY A 47 -17.20 -12.96 -23.39
C GLY A 47 -17.66 -12.36 -22.05
N LEU A 48 -18.89 -12.64 -21.63
CA LEU A 48 -19.43 -12.20 -20.34
C LEU A 48 -18.63 -12.77 -19.15
N LEU A 49 -18.23 -14.03 -19.22
CA LEU A 49 -17.41 -14.65 -18.17
C LEU A 49 -16.06 -13.96 -18.04
N VAL A 50 -15.36 -13.70 -19.15
CA VAL A 50 -14.06 -12.99 -19.13
C VAL A 50 -14.22 -11.60 -18.52
N ILE A 51 -15.22 -10.83 -18.96
CA ILE A 51 -15.50 -9.48 -18.42
C ILE A 51 -15.83 -9.56 -16.92
N GLY A 52 -16.66 -10.52 -16.52
CA GLY A 52 -17.03 -10.75 -15.13
C GLY A 52 -15.81 -11.07 -14.25
N VAL A 53 -14.89 -11.91 -14.73
CA VAL A 53 -13.65 -12.22 -14.02
C VAL A 53 -12.77 -10.99 -13.89
N ILE A 54 -12.54 -10.21 -14.95
CA ILE A 54 -11.70 -9.00 -14.88
C ILE A 54 -12.30 -7.99 -13.89
N ALA A 55 -13.61 -7.74 -13.96
CA ALA A 55 -14.31 -6.83 -13.07
C ALA A 55 -14.23 -7.29 -11.60
N SER A 56 -14.43 -8.59 -11.36
CA SER A 56 -14.30 -9.20 -10.03
C SER A 56 -12.88 -9.08 -9.48
N GLN A 57 -11.86 -9.41 -10.28
CA GLN A 57 -10.45 -9.29 -9.87
C GLN A 57 -10.08 -7.85 -9.52
N TYR A 58 -10.52 -6.88 -10.33
CA TYR A 58 -10.31 -5.46 -10.01
C TYR A 58 -10.97 -5.07 -8.68
N GLY A 59 -12.22 -5.47 -8.48
CA GLY A 59 -12.95 -5.20 -7.24
C GLY A 59 -12.30 -5.86 -6.02
N ILE A 60 -11.77 -7.08 -6.14
CA ILE A 60 -11.04 -7.79 -5.07
C ILE A 60 -9.79 -7.02 -4.65
N VAL A 61 -8.95 -6.60 -5.61
CA VAL A 61 -7.72 -5.84 -5.32
C VAL A 61 -8.05 -4.52 -4.62
N GLN A 62 -9.05 -3.79 -5.13
CA GLN A 62 -9.47 -2.52 -4.52
C GLN A 62 -10.11 -2.74 -3.14
N ALA A 63 -10.88 -3.80 -2.96
CA ALA A 63 -11.49 -4.13 -1.68
C ALA A 63 -10.41 -4.49 -0.65
N PHE A 64 -9.38 -5.23 -1.04
CA PHE A 64 -8.25 -5.54 -0.18
C PHE A 64 -7.56 -4.28 0.34
N ARG A 65 -7.40 -3.28 -0.52
CA ARG A 65 -6.73 -2.03 -0.18
C ARG A 65 -7.59 -1.04 0.61
N TYR A 66 -8.89 -0.93 0.32
CA TYR A 66 -9.75 0.13 0.89
C TYR A 66 -10.92 -0.35 1.76
N ALA A 67 -11.34 -1.61 1.62
CA ALA A 67 -12.56 -2.14 2.24
C ALA A 67 -12.31 -3.21 3.31
N ARG A 68 -11.23 -4.00 3.19
CA ARG A 68 -10.84 -5.02 4.16
C ARG A 68 -10.61 -4.39 5.54
N LYS A 69 -11.02 -5.09 6.60
CA LYS A 69 -10.68 -4.74 7.98
C LYS A 69 -9.87 -5.86 8.65
N PRO A 70 -8.74 -5.55 9.32
CA PRO A 70 -8.07 -4.25 9.31
C PRO A 70 -7.55 -3.90 7.90
N ARG A 71 -7.57 -2.60 7.55
CA ARG A 71 -6.97 -2.12 6.29
C ARG A 71 -5.44 -2.13 6.41
N PRO A 72 -4.68 -2.25 5.30
CA PRO A 72 -3.23 -2.15 5.34
C PRO A 72 -2.69 -0.89 6.06
N ASP A 73 -3.32 0.27 5.86
CA ASP A 73 -2.95 1.52 6.53
C ASP A 73 -3.22 1.49 8.05
N GLU A 74 -4.26 0.78 8.47
CA GLU A 74 -4.59 0.57 9.88
C GLU A 74 -3.61 -0.41 10.54
N GLU A 75 -3.19 -1.45 9.82
CA GLU A 75 -2.15 -2.37 10.26
C GLU A 75 -0.80 -1.65 10.43
N LEU A 76 -0.44 -0.78 9.48
CA LEU A 76 0.75 0.08 9.60
C LEU A 76 0.65 1.00 10.84
N ALA A 77 -0.49 1.68 11.02
CA ALA A 77 -0.72 2.53 12.18
C ALA A 77 -0.63 1.75 13.51
N SER A 78 -1.15 0.52 13.53
CA SER A 78 -1.04 -0.38 14.68
C SER A 78 0.40 -0.78 14.95
N ALA A 79 1.19 -1.11 13.92
CA ALA A 79 2.60 -1.44 14.04
C ALA A 79 3.45 -0.29 14.60
N LEU A 80 3.08 0.95 14.28
CA LEU A 80 3.73 2.18 14.75
C LEU A 80 3.19 2.69 16.10
N LYS A 81 2.18 2.04 16.69
CA LYS A 81 1.64 2.41 18.00
C LYS A 81 2.72 2.37 19.09
N GLY A 82 2.71 3.37 19.96
CA GLY A 82 3.71 3.57 21.02
C GLY A 82 4.91 4.43 20.61
N LEU A 83 4.92 4.99 19.40
CA LEU A 83 5.82 6.09 19.05
C LEU A 83 5.31 7.43 19.62
N ASP A 84 6.25 8.32 19.94
CA ASP A 84 5.97 9.63 20.52
C ASP A 84 5.25 10.58 19.53
N ASP A 85 4.93 11.79 19.97
CA ASP A 85 4.11 12.75 19.21
C ASP A 85 4.87 13.51 18.11
N ARG A 86 6.18 13.31 18.03
CA ARG A 86 7.00 13.84 16.92
C ARG A 86 6.87 12.97 15.66
N PHE A 87 6.36 11.76 15.79
CA PHE A 87 6.00 10.90 14.67
C PHE A 87 4.60 11.21 14.16
N ARG A 88 4.46 11.28 12.84
CA ARG A 88 3.18 11.47 12.15
C ARG A 88 3.07 10.59 10.92
N LEU A 89 1.95 9.88 10.82
CA LEU A 89 1.62 9.05 9.67
C LEU A 89 0.49 9.71 8.87
N TYR A 90 0.71 9.90 7.58
CA TYR A 90 -0.26 10.44 6.63
C TYR A 90 -0.60 9.37 5.59
N ASN A 91 -1.88 8.99 5.50
CA ASN A 91 -2.36 7.97 4.57
C ASN A 91 -3.25 8.59 3.49
N PHE A 92 -2.88 8.40 2.23
CA PHE A 92 -3.58 8.85 1.04
C PHE A 92 -3.83 10.37 0.98
N VAL A 93 -2.90 11.15 1.56
CA VAL A 93 -2.95 12.63 1.60
C VAL A 93 -1.99 13.26 0.59
N MET A 94 -0.88 12.62 0.30
CA MET A 94 0.19 13.14 -0.56
C MET A 94 0.30 12.29 -1.84
N PRO A 95 1.20 12.63 -2.78
CA PRO A 95 1.40 11.81 -3.98
C PRO A 95 1.81 10.37 -3.69
N ALA A 96 2.50 10.13 -2.56
CA ALA A 96 2.76 8.80 -2.02
C ALA A 96 1.59 8.32 -1.15
N ASP A 97 1.30 7.01 -1.20
CA ASP A 97 0.16 6.43 -0.51
C ASP A 97 0.28 6.54 1.01
N HIS A 98 1.49 6.35 1.55
CA HIS A 98 1.77 6.45 2.97
C HIS A 98 3.04 7.26 3.18
N VAL A 99 2.95 8.29 4.00
CA VAL A 99 4.08 9.15 4.35
C VAL A 99 4.24 9.19 5.85
N LEU A 100 5.43 8.83 6.32
CA LEU A 100 5.81 8.84 7.72
C LEU A 100 6.83 9.94 7.97
N LEU A 101 6.39 11.00 8.65
CA LEU A 101 7.27 12.03 9.16
C LEU A 101 7.81 11.59 10.53
N THR A 102 9.14 11.52 10.63
CA THR A 102 9.86 11.13 11.84
C THR A 102 10.69 12.31 12.36
N PRO A 103 11.21 12.24 13.60
CA PRO A 103 12.16 13.24 14.09
C PRO A 103 13.48 13.30 13.30
N ARG A 104 13.80 12.29 12.48
CA ARG A 104 15.12 12.13 11.82
C ARG A 104 15.02 12.09 10.29
N GLY A 105 13.83 12.28 9.73
CA GLY A 105 13.63 12.25 8.29
C GLY A 105 12.20 11.93 7.85
N LEU A 106 12.02 11.88 6.54
CA LEU A 106 10.76 11.58 5.88
C LEU A 106 10.84 10.24 5.15
N TYR A 107 9.82 9.41 5.33
CA TYR A 107 9.72 8.11 4.67
C TYR A 107 8.43 8.02 3.86
N THR A 108 8.50 7.53 2.63
CA THR A 108 7.35 6.94 1.94
C THR A 108 7.29 5.45 2.26
N VAL A 109 6.09 4.88 2.40
CA VAL A 109 5.93 3.51 2.91
C VAL A 109 5.08 2.67 1.97
N VAL A 110 5.73 1.81 1.21
CA VAL A 110 5.06 0.78 0.42
C VAL A 110 4.69 -0.40 1.32
N LEU A 111 3.41 -0.72 1.36
CA LEU A 111 2.86 -1.83 2.14
C LEU A 111 2.74 -3.08 1.27
N LYS A 112 3.18 -4.22 1.80
CA LYS A 112 2.98 -5.53 1.16
C LYS A 112 2.43 -6.54 2.18
N SER A 113 1.33 -7.20 1.85
CA SER A 113 0.70 -8.24 2.70
C SER A 113 0.86 -9.64 2.11
N VAL A 114 2.05 -9.94 1.56
CA VAL A 114 2.36 -11.26 0.99
C VAL A 114 2.81 -12.25 2.06
N ASP A 115 2.41 -13.51 1.89
CA ASP A 115 2.79 -14.62 2.78
C ASP A 115 4.00 -15.41 2.24
N GLY A 116 4.69 -16.12 3.13
CA GLY A 116 5.78 -17.02 2.77
C GLY A 116 7.12 -16.31 2.61
N LYS A 117 8.08 -16.98 1.98
CA LYS A 117 9.46 -16.54 1.95
C LYS A 117 9.70 -15.46 0.88
N VAL A 118 10.23 -14.32 1.32
CA VAL A 118 10.59 -13.18 0.47
C VAL A 118 12.05 -12.82 0.72
N VAL A 119 12.83 -12.79 -0.35
CA VAL A 119 14.23 -12.39 -0.32
C VAL A 119 14.36 -11.05 -1.04
N CYS A 120 14.85 -10.04 -0.33
CA CYS A 120 15.13 -8.71 -0.88
C CYS A 120 16.64 -8.47 -0.83
N GLU A 121 17.25 -8.26 -2.00
CA GLU A 121 18.68 -8.07 -2.17
C GLU A 121 18.95 -6.94 -3.18
N GLY A 122 19.71 -5.94 -2.74
CA GLY A 122 19.95 -4.71 -3.49
C GLY A 122 18.64 -4.07 -3.97
N LYS A 123 18.44 -4.03 -5.30
CA LYS A 123 17.27 -3.44 -5.97
C LYS A 123 16.11 -4.39 -6.20
N THR A 124 16.22 -5.65 -5.81
CA THR A 124 15.23 -6.68 -6.18
C THR A 124 14.63 -7.36 -4.97
N CYS A 125 13.32 -7.58 -5.00
CA CYS A 125 12.64 -8.48 -4.07
C CYS A 125 11.99 -9.60 -4.87
N LYS A 126 12.24 -10.84 -4.45
CA LYS A 126 11.64 -12.03 -5.05
C LYS A 126 10.99 -12.86 -3.97
N GLN A 127 9.80 -13.35 -4.27
CA GLN A 127 9.13 -14.34 -3.44
C GLN A 127 9.62 -15.72 -3.87
N GLU A 128 10.19 -16.48 -2.94
CA GLU A 128 10.59 -17.86 -3.23
C GLU A 128 9.34 -18.72 -3.45
N ARG A 129 9.34 -19.45 -4.57
CA ARG A 129 8.18 -20.23 -5.02
C ARG A 129 8.44 -21.72 -4.80
N LYS A 130 8.15 -22.25 -3.60
CA LYS A 130 8.04 -23.71 -3.46
C LYS A 130 6.91 -24.23 -4.37
N PHE A 131 7.14 -25.35 -5.07
CA PHE A 131 6.12 -25.98 -5.94
C PHE A 131 5.10 -26.66 -5.04
N SER A 132 3.87 -26.17 -5.01
CA SER A 132 2.75 -26.78 -4.27
C SER A 132 1.41 -26.44 -4.92
N LEU A 133 0.37 -27.23 -4.64
CA LEU A 133 -1.01 -26.93 -5.04
C LEU A 133 -1.47 -25.53 -4.58
N GLY A 134 -0.93 -25.02 -3.48
CA GLY A 134 -1.14 -23.65 -3.01
C GLY A 134 -0.67 -22.57 -3.99
N ARG A 135 0.14 -22.91 -5.00
CA ARG A 135 0.57 -22.00 -6.06
C ARG A 135 -0.57 -21.65 -7.02
N LEU A 136 -1.48 -22.58 -7.33
CA LEU A 136 -2.63 -22.33 -8.20
C LEU A 136 -3.63 -21.39 -7.51
N LEU A 137 -3.86 -21.59 -6.21
CA LEU A 137 -4.72 -20.73 -5.39
C LEU A 137 -4.17 -19.30 -5.24
N ARG A 138 -2.85 -19.09 -5.33
CA ARG A 138 -2.23 -17.76 -5.27
C ARG A 138 -2.43 -16.91 -6.54
N LEU A 139 -2.90 -17.48 -7.65
CA LEU A 139 -3.37 -16.67 -8.80
C LEU A 139 -4.58 -15.81 -8.42
N PHE A 140 -5.34 -16.24 -7.41
CA PHE A 140 -6.45 -15.50 -6.81
C PHE A 140 -6.02 -14.67 -5.59
N SER A 141 -4.71 -14.55 -5.33
CA SER A 141 -4.23 -13.70 -4.26
C SER A 141 -4.57 -12.24 -4.60
N PRO A 142 -5.24 -11.51 -3.69
CA PRO A 142 -5.59 -10.10 -3.92
C PRO A 142 -4.36 -9.20 -4.02
N GLU A 143 -3.19 -9.66 -3.57
CA GLU A 143 -1.95 -8.91 -3.65
C GLU A 143 -0.81 -9.77 -4.21
N SER A 144 -0.05 -9.17 -5.13
CA SER A 144 1.20 -9.72 -5.67
C SER A 144 2.39 -8.93 -5.15
N LEU A 145 3.57 -9.56 -5.08
CA LEU A 145 4.77 -8.87 -4.58
C LEU A 145 5.15 -7.67 -5.45
N GLY A 146 5.07 -7.80 -6.79
CA GLY A 146 5.50 -6.75 -7.71
C GLY A 146 7.00 -6.45 -7.59
N ASN A 147 7.37 -5.18 -7.67
CA ASN A 147 8.72 -4.70 -7.36
C ASN A 147 8.63 -3.62 -6.27
N PRO A 148 8.54 -4.03 -4.99
CA PRO A 148 8.27 -3.10 -3.90
C PRO A 148 9.37 -2.07 -3.71
N LEU A 149 10.63 -2.41 -4.00
CA LEU A 149 11.76 -1.48 -3.89
C LEU A 149 11.69 -0.38 -4.95
N ARG A 150 11.30 -0.75 -6.18
CA ARG A 150 11.09 0.24 -7.25
C ARG A 150 9.88 1.12 -6.95
N GLU A 151 8.79 0.53 -6.46
CA GLU A 151 7.61 1.28 -6.01
C GLU A 151 8.00 2.29 -4.91
N ALA A 152 8.79 1.88 -3.92
CA ALA A 152 9.22 2.77 -2.84
C ALA A 152 10.11 3.93 -3.35
N GLN A 153 10.98 3.66 -4.32
CA GLN A 153 11.77 4.70 -4.99
C GLN A 153 10.88 5.70 -5.73
N TRP A 154 9.90 5.23 -6.51
CA TRP A 154 8.98 6.12 -7.23
C TRP A 154 8.13 6.97 -6.30
N GLU A 155 7.64 6.40 -5.19
CA GLU A 155 6.91 7.18 -4.20
C GLU A 155 7.80 8.25 -3.55
N ALA A 156 9.04 7.91 -3.22
CA ALA A 156 9.99 8.85 -2.64
C ALA A 156 10.32 9.99 -3.63
N GLU A 157 10.54 9.66 -4.91
CA GLU A 157 10.75 10.64 -5.98
C GLU A 157 9.53 11.56 -6.18
N ALA A 158 8.32 10.99 -6.18
CA ALA A 158 7.08 11.76 -6.31
C ALA A 158 6.89 12.75 -5.16
N LEU A 159 7.14 12.30 -3.93
CA LEU A 159 7.06 13.17 -2.75
C LEU A 159 8.17 14.22 -2.74
N THR A 160 9.38 13.87 -3.20
CA THR A 160 10.50 14.82 -3.33
C THR A 160 10.15 15.95 -4.31
N LYS A 161 9.59 15.61 -5.47
CA LYS A 161 9.13 16.61 -6.46
C LYS A 161 8.04 17.51 -5.88
N TRP A 162 7.08 16.93 -5.17
CA TRP A 162 6.02 17.67 -4.52
C TRP A 162 6.55 18.60 -3.41
N LEU A 163 7.56 18.17 -2.64
CA LEU A 163 8.22 19.02 -1.65
C LEU A 163 8.98 20.16 -2.30
N ALA A 164 9.69 19.93 -3.41
CA ALA A 164 10.38 21.00 -4.13
C ALA A 164 9.42 22.11 -4.59
N GLU A 165 8.16 21.78 -4.88
CA GLU A 165 7.12 22.76 -5.23
C GLU A 165 6.47 23.43 -4.01
N LYS A 166 6.24 22.70 -2.91
CA LYS A 166 5.45 23.17 -1.76
C LYS A 166 6.27 23.68 -0.57
N ALA A 167 7.52 23.24 -0.45
CA ALA A 167 8.49 23.62 0.57
C ALA A 167 9.91 23.55 -0.03
N PRO A 168 10.26 24.42 -0.99
CA PRO A 168 11.59 24.43 -1.63
C PRO A 168 12.75 24.65 -0.63
N GLU A 169 12.47 25.21 0.54
CA GLU A 169 13.42 25.40 1.63
C GLU A 169 13.68 24.13 2.46
N ALA A 170 12.89 23.07 2.29
CA ALA A 170 13.09 21.82 3.00
C ALA A 170 14.38 21.14 2.50
N THR A 171 15.26 20.84 3.44
CA THR A 171 16.55 20.16 3.17
C THR A 171 16.47 18.66 3.42
N THR A 172 15.38 18.21 4.04
CA THR A 172 15.12 16.81 4.37
C THR A 172 14.95 15.96 3.10
N GLY A 173 15.83 14.98 2.91
CA GLY A 173 15.64 13.94 1.89
C GLY A 173 14.49 12.99 2.21
N VAL A 174 13.82 12.50 1.17
CA VAL A 174 12.75 11.50 1.27
C VAL A 174 13.31 10.11 1.01
N GLU A 175 13.05 9.16 1.89
CA GLU A 175 13.45 7.76 1.72
C GLU A 175 12.26 6.84 1.47
N GLY A 176 12.45 5.87 0.58
CA GLY A 176 11.51 4.78 0.42
C GLY A 176 11.67 3.74 1.54
N ALA A 177 10.55 3.22 2.03
CA ALA A 177 10.48 2.06 2.90
C ALA A 177 9.49 1.04 2.35
N VAL A 178 9.81 -0.24 2.53
CA VAL A 178 8.94 -1.38 2.22
C VAL A 178 8.63 -2.09 3.53
N VAL A 179 7.34 -2.18 3.84
CA VAL A 179 6.85 -2.80 5.08
C VAL A 179 5.98 -3.98 4.75
N PHE A 180 6.42 -5.16 5.19
CA PHE A 180 5.66 -6.39 5.07
C PHE A 180 4.72 -6.55 6.27
N LEU A 181 3.42 -6.52 6.01
CA LEU A 181 2.37 -6.53 7.03
C LEU A 181 2.04 -7.93 7.54
N SER A 182 2.07 -8.93 6.66
CA SER A 182 1.67 -10.29 7.03
C SER A 182 2.59 -10.86 8.12
N PRO A 183 2.04 -11.43 9.21
CA PRO A 183 2.84 -12.14 10.21
C PRO A 183 3.43 -13.45 9.66
N LYS A 184 2.89 -13.96 8.55
CA LYS A 184 3.34 -15.21 7.89
C LYS A 184 4.43 -14.96 6.85
N VAL A 185 4.92 -13.73 6.71
CA VAL A 185 6.06 -13.42 5.86
C VAL A 185 7.36 -13.87 6.53
N ASP A 186 8.15 -14.62 5.79
CA ASP A 186 9.52 -14.94 6.13
C ASP A 186 10.45 -14.06 5.28
N LEU A 187 10.81 -12.89 5.83
CA LEU A 187 11.56 -11.86 5.13
C LEU A 187 13.06 -12.02 5.39
N GLU A 188 13.83 -12.25 4.33
CA GLU A 188 15.28 -12.14 4.30
C GLU A 188 15.67 -10.84 3.57
N ALA A 189 16.14 -9.84 4.32
CA ALA A 189 16.64 -8.59 3.75
C ALA A 189 18.18 -8.60 3.75
N ARG A 190 18.79 -8.60 2.56
CA ARG A 190 20.23 -8.64 2.32
C ARG A 190 20.69 -7.34 1.65
N ASN A 191 21.02 -6.35 2.47
CA ASN A 191 21.41 -5.01 2.00
C ASN A 191 20.51 -4.44 0.89
N PRO A 192 19.19 -4.31 1.13
CA PRO A 192 18.28 -3.72 0.16
C PRO A 192 18.51 -2.21 0.00
N ASP A 193 18.26 -1.68 -1.20
CA ASP A 193 18.44 -0.27 -1.56
C ASP A 193 17.46 0.69 -0.86
N ALA A 194 16.48 0.16 -0.13
CA ALA A 194 15.50 0.91 0.66
C ALA A 194 15.21 0.16 1.96
N LEU A 195 14.76 0.89 3.00
CA LEU A 195 14.44 0.31 4.30
C LEU A 195 13.38 -0.79 4.12
N THR A 196 13.74 -2.05 4.32
CA THR A 196 12.86 -3.18 4.03
C THR A 196 12.71 -4.06 5.26
N VAL A 197 11.52 -4.04 5.87
CA VAL A 197 11.29 -4.66 7.18
C VAL A 197 9.91 -5.29 7.28
N ARG A 198 9.76 -6.17 8.28
CA ARG A 198 8.43 -6.62 8.74
C ARG A 198 7.81 -5.52 9.60
N ALA A 199 6.48 -5.41 9.60
CA ALA A 199 5.74 -4.42 10.38
C ALA A 199 6.17 -4.38 11.86
N LYS A 200 6.35 -5.55 12.49
CA LYS A 200 6.80 -5.67 13.89
C LYS A 200 8.19 -5.08 14.17
N ALA A 201 9.07 -5.04 13.16
CA ALA A 201 10.45 -4.56 13.29
C ALA A 201 10.60 -3.09 12.88
N LEU A 202 9.54 -2.46 12.36
CA LEU A 202 9.59 -1.11 11.82
C LEU A 202 9.99 -0.06 12.86
N LYS A 203 9.41 -0.12 14.06
CA LYS A 203 9.74 0.82 15.15
C LYS A 203 11.22 0.76 15.53
N ASP A 204 11.77 -0.44 15.65
CA ASP A 204 13.17 -0.62 16.00
C ASP A 204 14.10 -0.15 14.89
N ALA A 205 13.74 -0.40 13.63
CA ALA A 205 14.49 0.09 12.49
C ALA A 205 14.52 1.63 12.42
N LEU A 206 13.36 2.29 12.65
CA LEU A 206 13.28 3.75 12.70
C LEU A 206 14.08 4.36 13.86
N ARG A 207 14.17 3.65 15.00
CA ARG A 207 14.96 4.11 16.17
C ARG A 207 16.46 3.94 15.97
N LYS A 208 16.88 2.91 15.23
CA LYS A 208 18.29 2.60 14.95
C LYS A 208 18.90 3.45 13.84
N THR A 209 18.13 4.32 13.19
CA THR A 209 18.67 5.18 12.14
C THR A 209 19.71 6.15 12.72
N GLU A 210 20.88 6.21 12.10
CA GLU A 210 22.00 7.06 12.53
C GLU A 210 21.87 8.50 12.00
N LYS A 211 20.91 8.76 11.11
CA LYS A 211 20.67 10.09 10.52
C LYS A 211 20.56 11.19 11.56
N PRO A 212 21.11 12.39 11.35
CA PRO A 212 20.92 13.49 12.29
C PRO A 212 19.42 13.79 12.50
N ALA A 213 19.08 14.31 13.68
CA ALA A 213 17.73 14.78 13.92
C ALA A 213 17.42 15.96 13.00
N LEU A 214 16.19 16.03 12.52
CA LEU A 214 15.69 17.20 11.78
C LEU A 214 15.72 18.42 12.68
N GLY A 215 16.08 19.57 12.09
CA GLY A 215 15.99 20.85 12.78
C GLY A 215 14.57 21.07 13.30
N ALA A 216 14.44 21.55 14.54
CA ALA A 216 13.13 21.69 15.17
C ALA A 216 12.19 22.63 14.40
N GLU A 217 12.74 23.66 13.73
CA GLU A 217 11.97 24.55 12.87
C GLU A 217 11.50 23.85 11.59
N GLU A 218 12.40 23.15 10.90
CA GLU A 218 12.07 22.40 9.68
C GLU A 218 11.00 21.33 9.96
N HIS A 219 11.16 20.57 11.05
CA HIS A 219 10.17 19.57 11.47
C HIS A 219 8.79 20.21 11.71
N ARG A 220 8.72 21.32 12.46
CA ARG A 220 7.45 22.03 12.70
C ARG A 220 6.83 22.55 11.40
N ARG A 221 7.65 23.02 10.46
CA ARG A 221 7.20 23.52 9.17
C ARG A 221 6.59 22.40 8.31
N LEU A 222 7.28 21.27 8.21
CA LEU A 222 6.77 20.09 7.52
C LEU A 222 5.47 19.56 8.16
N VAL A 223 5.42 19.52 9.50
CA VAL A 223 4.19 19.18 10.24
C VAL A 223 3.04 20.08 9.82
N ARG A 224 3.24 21.41 9.81
CA ARG A 224 2.21 22.38 9.45
C ARG A 224 1.74 22.18 8.01
N LEU A 225 2.66 22.10 7.06
CA LEU A 225 2.35 21.90 5.64
C LEU A 225 1.53 20.62 5.42
N PHE A 226 1.93 19.51 6.06
CA PHE A 226 1.28 18.23 5.85
C PHE A 226 -0.09 18.16 6.54
N ASP A 227 -0.24 18.75 7.73
CA ASP A 227 -1.53 18.85 8.42
C ASP A 227 -2.51 19.74 7.62
N GLU A 228 -2.05 20.87 7.06
CA GLU A 228 -2.86 21.73 6.18
C GLU A 228 -3.28 20.99 4.91
N THR A 229 -2.36 20.24 4.29
CA THR A 229 -2.65 19.40 3.12
C THR A 229 -3.68 18.31 3.46
N ALA A 230 -3.55 17.66 4.61
CA ALA A 230 -4.51 16.66 5.09
C ALA A 230 -5.89 17.28 5.33
N ALA A 231 -5.95 18.46 5.95
CA ALA A 231 -7.19 19.18 6.19
C ALA A 231 -7.87 19.60 4.89
N ALA A 232 -7.11 20.02 3.88
CA ALA A 232 -7.64 20.37 2.56
C ALA A 232 -8.28 19.16 1.85
N GLN A 233 -7.70 17.97 1.99
CA GLN A 233 -8.23 16.74 1.39
C GLN A 233 -9.36 16.08 2.19
N ALA A 234 -9.54 16.46 3.45
CA ALA A 234 -10.63 15.97 4.29
C ALA A 234 -11.99 16.64 3.98
N LYS A 235 -11.97 17.75 3.23
CA LYS A 235 -13.18 18.44 2.72
C LYS A 235 -13.72 17.72 1.49
#